data_AF-A0A7R9PSS4-F1
#
_entry.id   AF-A0A7R9PSS4-F1
#
_cell.length_a   1.000
_cell.length_b   1.000
_cell.length_c   1.000
_cell.angle_alpha   90.00
_cell.angle_beta   90.00
_cell.angle_gamma   90.00
#
_symmetry.space_group_name_H-M   'P 1'
#
loop_
_entity.id
_entity.type
_entity.pdbx_description
1 polymer ?
#
loop_
_entity_poly.entity_id
_entity_poly.type
_entity_poly.pdbx_seq_one_letter_code
_entity_poly.pdbx_strand_id
1 'polypeptide(L)' 'MEDISALKQGLVTVFNDNFSKKLLDIAQNDTSVKRGFIEALLRRIKRLIQFVPVK' A
#
# COMPACT_ATOMS: atom_id res chain seq x y z
N MET A 1 -5.08 -22.37 -1.71
CA MET A 1 -3.91 -21.58 -2.20
C MET A 1 -4.33 -20.57 -3.25
N GLU A 2 -5.23 -20.95 -4.16
CA GLU A 2 -5.87 -20.04 -5.13
C GLU A 2 -6.49 -18.81 -4.46
N ASP A 3 -7.14 -18.97 -3.30
CA ASP A 3 -7.74 -17.86 -2.54
C ASP A 3 -6.71 -16.85 -2.03
N ILE A 4 -5.52 -17.31 -1.61
CA ILE A 4 -4.44 -16.43 -1.13
C ILE A 4 -3.83 -15.66 -2.31
N SER A 5 -3.67 -16.31 -3.45
CA SER A 5 -3.22 -15.68 -4.68
C SER A 5 -4.24 -14.64 -5.19
N ALA A 6 -5.53 -14.97 -5.19
CA ALA A 6 -6.60 -14.05 -5.57
C ALA A 6 -6.67 -12.84 -4.62
N LEU A 7 -6.55 -13.09 -3.30
CA LEU A 7 -6.47 -12.02 -2.30
C LEU A 7 -5.25 -11.13 -2.51
N LYS A 8 -4.07 -11.71 -2.75
CA LYS A 8 -2.85 -10.96 -3.06
C LYS A 8 -3.04 -10.07 -4.30
N GLN A 9 -3.61 -10.60 -5.37
CA GLN A 9 -3.88 -9.84 -6.59
C GLN A 9 -4.90 -8.70 -6.36
N GLY A 10 -5.95 -8.96 -5.58
CA GLY A 10 -6.91 -7.93 -5.18
C GLY A 10 -6.24 -6.80 -4.39
N LEU A 11 -5.39 -7.14 -3.41
CA LEU A 11 -4.65 -6.17 -2.62
C LEU A 11 -3.64 -5.37 -3.45
N VAL A 12 -2.90 -6.01 -4.38
CA VAL A 12 -2.00 -5.30 -5.30
C VAL A 12 -2.78 -4.34 -6.21
N THR A 13 -3.96 -4.75 -6.68
CA THR A 13 -4.82 -3.92 -7.52
C THR A 13 -5.29 -2.66 -6.78
N VAL A 14 -5.64 -2.78 -5.49
CA VAL A 14 -6.07 -1.65 -4.66
C VAL A 14 -4.89 -0.77 -4.24
N PHE A 15 -3.84 -1.37 -3.66
CA PHE A 15 -2.66 -0.66 -3.14
C PHE A 15 -1.57 -0.44 -4.21
N ASN A 16 -2.01 -0.09 -5.41
CA ASN A 16 -1.13 0.16 -6.55
C ASN A 16 -0.43 1.54 -6.44
N ASP A 17 0.42 1.82 -7.43
CA ASP A 17 1.17 3.07 -7.46
C ASP A 17 0.29 4.31 -7.67
N ASN A 18 -0.84 4.17 -8.37
CA ASN A 18 -1.79 5.27 -8.55
C ASN A 18 -2.48 5.64 -7.25
N PHE A 19 -2.95 4.66 -6.47
CA PHE A 19 -3.49 4.89 -5.12
C PHE A 19 -2.44 5.55 -4.21
N SER A 20 -1.21 5.01 -4.23
CA SER A 20 -0.11 5.53 -3.42
C SER A 20 0.19 6.99 -3.74
N LYS A 21 0.25 7.37 -5.03
CA LYS A 21 0.47 8.74 -5.48
C LYS A 21 -0.68 9.66 -5.05
N LYS A 22 -1.92 9.29 -5.31
CA LYS A 22 -3.11 10.07 -4.93
C LYS A 22 -3.18 10.32 -3.42
N LEU A 23 -2.88 9.31 -2.61
CA LEU A 23 -2.88 9.46 -1.16
C LEU A 23 -1.78 10.43 -0.69
N LEU A 24 -0.59 10.36 -1.29
CA LEU A 24 0.50 11.28 -0.99
C LEU A 24 0.20 12.70 -1.46
N ASP A 25 -0.46 12.86 -2.60
CA ASP A 25 -0.88 14.16 -3.13
C ASP A 25 -1.91 14.83 -2.22
N ILE A 26 -2.89 14.08 -1.72
CA ILE A 26 -3.85 14.57 -0.71
C ILE A 26 -3.12 14.99 0.57
N ALA A 27 -2.12 14.21 0.99
CA ALA A 27 -1.31 14.48 2.17
C ALA A 27 -0.24 15.57 1.99
N GLN A 28 -0.08 16.17 0.80
CA GLN A 28 0.96 17.19 0.56
C GLN A 28 0.76 18.44 1.42
N ASN A 29 -0.49 18.80 1.73
CA ASN A 29 -0.84 19.98 2.52
C ASN A 29 -0.95 19.69 4.03
N ASP A 30 -0.75 18.43 4.44
CA ASP A 30 -0.78 18.04 5.85
C ASP A 30 0.56 18.35 6.53
N THR A 31 0.55 18.38 7.87
CA THR A 31 1.76 18.53 8.68
C THR A 31 2.80 17.44 8.33
N SER A 32 4.09 17.78 8.36
CA SER A 32 5.20 16.86 8.05
C SER A 32 5.14 15.52 8.79
N VAL A 33 4.67 15.52 10.04
CA VAL A 33 4.46 14.32 10.86
C VAL A 33 3.42 13.38 10.25
N LYS A 34 2.27 13.90 9.81
CA LYS A 34 1.20 13.10 9.18
C LYS A 34 1.64 12.53 7.84
N ARG A 35 2.35 13.33 7.04
CA ARG A 35 2.91 12.88 5.77
C ARG A 35 3.91 11.72 5.97
N GLY A 36 4.85 11.87 6.91
CA GLY A 36 5.81 10.81 7.24
C GLY A 36 5.12 9.52 7.72
N PHE A 37 4.04 9.65 8.49
CA PHE A 37 3.21 8.51 8.89
C PHE A 37 2.56 7.82 7.68
N ILE A 38 1.96 8.57 6.77
CA ILE A 38 1.31 8.02 5.55
C ILE A 38 2.34 7.31 4.66
N GLU A 39 3.52 7.89 4.48
CA GLU A 39 4.61 7.25 3.73
C GLU A 39 5.06 5.94 4.39
N ALA A 40 5.22 5.92 5.72
CA ALA A 40 5.58 4.71 6.47
C ALA A 40 4.49 3.64 6.38
N LEU A 41 3.22 4.03 6.45
CA LEU A 41 2.06 3.13 6.33
C LEU A 41 2.01 2.48 4.95
N LEU A 42 2.15 3.28 3.88
CA LEU A 42 2.19 2.77 2.50
C LEU A 42 3.34 1.77 2.29
N ARG A 43 4.54 2.08 2.81
CA ARG A 43 5.67 1.15 2.76
C ARG A 43 5.37 -0.15 3.48
N ARG A 44 4.75 -0.09 4.68
CA ARG A 44 4.42 -1.28 5.47
C ARG A 44 3.39 -2.16 4.75
N ILE A 45 2.34 -1.58 4.18
CA ILE A 45 1.32 -2.30 3.42
C ILE A 45 1.94 -3.00 2.21
N LYS A 46 2.75 -2.28 1.40
CA LYS A 46 3.44 -2.88 0.24
C LYS A 46 4.31 -4.06 0.65
N ARG A 47 5.07 -3.93 1.74
CA ARG A 47 5.92 -5.01 2.27
C ARG A 47 5.09 -6.24 2.64
N LEU A 48 3.99 -6.04 3.39
CA LEU A 48 3.12 -7.15 3.81
C LEU A 48 2.56 -7.92 2.61
N ILE A 49 2.14 -7.22 1.55
CA ILE A 49 1.58 -7.83 0.34
C ILE A 49 2.65 -8.52 -0.51
N GLN A 50 3.81 -7.89 -0.70
CA GLN A 50 4.90 -8.43 -1.54
C GLN A 50 5.45 -9.75 -1.00
N PHE A 51 5.58 -9.86 0.32
CA PHE A 51 6.16 -11.02 0.99
C PHE A 51 5.13 -12.05 1.45
N VAL A 52 3.87 -11.96 1.02
CA VAL A 52 2.91 -13.06 1.23
C VAL A 52 3.45 -14.31 0.55
N PRO A 53 3.66 -15.42 1.30
CA PRO A 53 4.06 -16.69 0.72
C PRO A 53 2.90 -17.27 -0.08
N VAL A 54 2.93 -17.03 -1.38
CA VAL A 54 2.14 -17.77 -2.36
C VAL A 54 2.98 -18.97 -2.77
N LYS A 55 2.71 -20.12 -2.14
CA LYS A 55 3.19 -21.44 -2.60
C LYS A 55 2.27 -21.93 -3.70
#